data_AF-A0A353QZV5-F1
#
_entry.id   AF-A0A353QZV5-F1
#
_cell.length_a   1.000
_cell.length_b   1.000
_cell.length_c   1.000
_cell.angle_alpha   90.00
_cell.angle_beta   90.00
_cell.angle_gamma   90.00
#
_symmetry.space_group_name_H-M   'P 1'
#
loop_
_entity.id
_entity.type
_entity.pdbx_description
1 polymer ?
#
loop_
_entity_poly.entity_id
_entity_poly.type
_entity_poly.pdbx_seq_one_letter_code
_entity_poly.pdbx_strand_id
1 'polypeptide(L)' 'FRQDSDFLYLTGFPEPDAVAVLMPGRPQGEYLLFCRERNPEREQWDGLRAGPEGACARFGADDAFPIDDI' A
#
# COMPACT_ATOMS: atom_id res chain seq x y z
N PHE A 1 -15.70 0.09 -3.19
CA PHE A 1 -14.61 0.53 -4.07
C PHE A 1 -14.21 -0.64 -4.96
N ARG A 2 -13.83 -0.39 -6.22
CA ARG A 2 -13.20 -1.39 -7.10
C ARG A 2 -11.86 -0.80 -7.54
N GLN A 3 -10.78 -1.53 -7.26
CA GLN A 3 -9.43 -1.11 -7.61
C GLN A 3 -9.22 -1.14 -9.13
N ASP A 4 -8.29 -0.30 -9.60
CA ASP A 4 -7.75 -0.39 -10.96
C ASP A 4 -7.20 -1.80 -11.24
N SER A 5 -7.46 -2.31 -12.45
CA SER A 5 -7.16 -3.70 -12.78
C SER A 5 -5.66 -3.98 -12.83
N ASP A 6 -4.88 -3.05 -13.39
CA ASP A 6 -3.43 -3.22 -13.53
C ASP A 6 -2.75 -3.07 -12.18
N PHE A 7 -3.17 -2.08 -11.38
CA PHE A 7 -2.71 -1.92 -10.01
C PHE A 7 -2.99 -3.17 -9.17
N LEU A 8 -4.21 -3.70 -9.23
CA LEU A 8 -4.58 -4.89 -8.47
C LEU A 8 -3.82 -6.14 -8.95
N TYR A 9 -3.59 -6.27 -10.26
CA TYR A 9 -2.83 -7.38 -10.83
C TYR A 9 -1.38 -7.40 -10.34
N LEU A 10 -0.74 -6.22 -10.28
CA LEU A 10 0.67 -6.10 -9.89
C LEU A 10 0.89 -6.17 -8.37
N THR A 11 -0.04 -5.64 -7.57
CA THR A 11 0.18 -5.42 -6.13
C THR A 11 -0.66 -6.34 -5.24
N GLY A 12 -1.78 -6.84 -5.75
CA GLY A 12 -2.82 -7.48 -4.93
C GLY A 12 -3.47 -6.57 -3.89
N PHE A 13 -3.15 -5.26 -3.87
CA PHE A 13 -3.53 -4.34 -2.80
C PHE A 13 -4.93 -3.75 -3.04
N PRO A 14 -5.92 -4.03 -2.17
CA PRO A 14 -7.33 -3.77 -2.46
C PRO A 14 -7.85 -2.42 -1.92
N GLU A 15 -6.98 -1.56 -1.38
CA GLU A 15 -7.40 -0.30 -0.76
C GLU A 15 -7.23 0.91 -1.70
N PRO A 16 -8.13 1.90 -1.62
CA PRO A 16 -7.99 3.15 -2.37
C PRO A 16 -6.84 4.01 -1.83
N ASP A 17 -6.53 5.07 -2.57
CA ASP A 17 -5.48 6.04 -2.22
C ASP A 17 -4.15 5.34 -1.95
N ALA A 18 -3.65 4.68 -3.00
CA ALA A 18 -2.41 3.95 -2.99
C ALA A 18 -1.62 4.13 -4.29
N VAL A 19 -0.30 4.16 -4.18
CA VAL A 19 0.63 4.27 -5.31
C VAL A 19 1.69 3.20 -5.16
N ALA A 20 1.90 2.40 -6.20
CA ALA A 20 2.96 1.42 -6.25
C ALA A 20 4.10 1.95 -7.11
N VAL A 21 5.33 1.81 -6.62
CA VAL A 21 6.55 2.22 -7.32
C VAL A 21 7.43 0.99 -7.53
N LEU A 22 7.69 0.66 -8.79
CA LEU A 22 8.55 -0.44 -9.20
C LEU A 22 9.88 0.15 -9.71
N MET A 23 10.97 -0.10 -8.97
CA MET A 23 12.33 0.34 -9.26
C MET A 23 13.29 -0.86 -9.30
N PRO A 24 13.30 -1.63 -10.40
CA PRO A 24 14.24 -2.74 -10.56
C PRO A 24 15.69 -2.28 -10.40
N GLY A 25 16.49 -3.05 -9.66
CA GLY A 25 17.90 -2.76 -9.38
C GLY A 25 18.15 -1.81 -8.21
N ARG A 26 17.13 -1.36 -7.47
CA ARG A 26 17.32 -0.51 -6.29
C ARG A 26 17.77 -1.35 -5.07
N PRO A 27 18.95 -1.08 -4.49
CA PRO A 27 19.49 -1.90 -3.39
C PRO A 27 18.63 -1.96 -2.12
N GLN A 28 17.81 -0.93 -1.89
CA GLN A 28 16.96 -0.80 -0.70
C GLN A 28 15.58 -1.45 -0.85
N GLY A 29 15.28 -2.07 -2.01
CA GLY A 29 13.96 -2.61 -2.32
C GLY A 29 13.47 -2.10 -3.67
N GLU A 30 12.94 -3.01 -4.48
CA GLU A 30 12.50 -2.76 -5.84
C GLU A 30 11.00 -2.46 -5.91
N TYR A 31 10.22 -2.84 -4.90
CA TYR A 31 8.79 -2.59 -4.82
C TYR A 31 8.44 -1.78 -3.57
N LEU A 32 8.02 -0.53 -3.79
CA LEU A 32 7.47 0.32 -2.74
C LEU A 32 5.97 0.46 -2.87
N LEU A 33 5.29 0.60 -1.73
CA LEU A 33 3.87 0.93 -1.68
C LEU A 33 3.61 2.15 -0.80
N PHE A 34 3.03 3.19 -1.39
CA PHE A 34 2.45 4.31 -0.65
C PHE A 34 0.98 4.01 -0.40
N CYS A 35 0.52 4.08 0.84
CA CYS A 35 -0.87 3.82 1.19
C CYS A 35 -1.30 4.64 2.41
N ARG A 36 -2.59 4.60 2.72
CA ARG A 36 -3.11 5.32 3.89
C ARG A 36 -2.60 4.71 5.18
N GLU A 37 -2.22 5.56 6.13
CA GLU A 37 -1.92 5.11 7.48
C GLU A 37 -3.13 4.45 8.15
N ARG A 38 -2.80 3.57 9.09
CA ARG A 38 -3.78 3.02 10.03
C ARG A 38 -4.37 4.15 10.86
N ASN A 39 -5.68 4.09 11.07
CA ASN A 39 -6.37 5.06 11.90
C ASN A 39 -7.41 4.31 12.74
N PRO A 40 -7.10 3.95 13.99
CA PRO A 40 -7.99 3.14 14.84
C PRO A 40 -9.38 3.74 15.07
N GLU A 41 -9.49 5.07 15.07
CA GLU A 41 -10.79 5.75 15.22
C GLU A 41 -11.65 5.57 13.96
N ARG A 42 -11.05 5.70 12.78
CA ARG A 42 -11.74 5.54 11.50
C ARG A 42 -11.96 4.08 11.12
N GLU A 43 -11.06 3.17 11.49
CA GLU A 43 -11.17 1.74 11.18
C GLU A 43 -12.44 1.10 11.75
N GLN A 44 -13.01 1.67 12.82
CA GLN A 44 -14.30 1.26 13.39
C GLN A 44 -15.47 1.48 12.42
N TRP A 45 -15.36 2.43 11.49
CA TRP A 45 -16.43 2.83 10.57
C TRP A 45 -16.11 2.45 9.13
N ASP A 46 -14.87 2.69 8.70
CA ASP A 46 -14.40 2.53 7.31
C ASP A 46 -13.83 1.13 7.03
N GLY A 47 -13.70 0.30 8.07
CA GLY A 47 -13.03 -1.00 8.01
C GLY A 47 -11.51 -0.88 8.23
N LEU A 48 -10.88 -2.04 8.46
CA LEU A 48 -9.45 -2.14 8.73
C LEU A 48 -8.62 -1.62 7.55
N ARG A 49 -7.56 -0.88 7.87
CA ARG A 49 -6.53 -0.47 6.91
C ARG A 49 -5.28 -1.31 7.12
N ALA A 50 -4.58 -1.62 6.03
CA ALA A 50 -3.31 -2.30 6.10
C ALA A 50 -2.24 -1.41 6.74
N GLY A 51 -2.18 -0.14 6.35
CA GLY A 51 -1.07 0.75 6.66
C GLY A 51 0.25 0.27 6.05
N PRO A 52 1.33 1.05 6.24
CA PRO A 52 2.67 0.70 5.79
C PRO A 52 3.13 -0.69 6.28
N GLU A 53 2.91 -1.02 7.54
CA GLU A 53 3.35 -2.32 8.08
C GLU A 53 2.57 -3.48 7.46
N GLY A 54 1.26 -3.30 7.25
CA GLY A 54 0.43 -4.31 6.61
C GLY A 54 0.72 -4.46 5.12
N ALA A 55 1.13 -3.37 4.45
CA ALA A 55 1.60 -3.38 3.06
C ALA A 55 2.81 -4.30 2.90
N CYS A 56 3.84 -4.12 3.73
CA CYS A 56 5.02 -4.99 3.68
C CYS A 56 4.69 -6.43 4.08
N ALA A 57 3.95 -6.63 5.18
CA ALA A 57 3.72 -7.95 5.74
C ALA A 57 2.80 -8.86 4.90
N ARG A 58 1.84 -8.29 4.15
CA ARG A 58 0.80 -9.07 3.44
C ARG A 58 0.82 -8.91 1.93
N PHE A 59 1.38 -7.82 1.42
CA PHE A 59 1.35 -7.50 0.00
C PHE A 59 2.73 -7.50 -0.65
N GLY A 60 3.78 -7.85 0.11
CA GLY A 60 5.12 -8.09 -0.43
C GLY A 60 5.87 -6.83 -0.83
N ALA A 61 5.43 -5.65 -0.39
CA ALA A 61 6.21 -4.43 -0.54
C ALA A 61 7.52 -4.56 0.25
N ASP A 62 8.63 -4.19 -0.38
CA ASP A 62 9.94 -4.13 0.29
C ASP A 62 9.95 -3.00 1.33
N ASP A 63 9.29 -1.89 1.01
CA ASP A 63 9.09 -0.76 1.91
C ASP A 63 7.75 -0.07 1.62
N ALA A 64 7.19 0.60 2.62
CA ALA A 64 5.91 1.28 2.48
C ALA A 64 5.83 2.55 3.32
N PHE A 65 5.07 3.53 2.82
CA PHE A 65 4.99 4.86 3.41
C PHE A 65 3.56 5.42 3.36
N PRO A 66 3.24 6.40 4.21
CA PRO A 66 2.02 7.19 4.08
C PRO A 66 1.92 7.81 2.68
N ILE A 67 0.75 7.69 2.04
CA ILE A 67 0.53 8.32 0.72
C ILE A 67 0.58 9.86 0.78
N ASP A 68 0.38 10.44 1.95
CA ASP A 68 0.46 11.89 2.14
C ASP A 68 1.91 12.43 2.13
N ASP A 69 2.92 11.54 2.13
CA ASP A 69 4.36 11.90 2.08
C ASP A 69 4.92 12.04 0.65
N ILE A 70 4.09 11.87 -0.40
CA ILE A 70 4.51 11.88 -1.82
C ILE A 70 4.39 13.24 -2.50
#